data_AF-A0A5L9WQX0-F1
#
_entry.id   AF-A0A5L9WQX0-F1
#
_cell.length_a   1.000
_cell.length_b   1.000
_cell.length_c   1.000
_cell.angle_alpha   90.00
_cell.angle_beta   90.00
_cell.angle_gamma   90.00
#
_symmetry.space_group_name_H-M   'P 1'
#
loop_
_entity.id
_entity.type
_entity.pdbx_description
1 polymer ?
#
loop_
_entity_poly.entity_id
_entity_poly.type
_entity_poly.pdbx_seq_one_letter_code
_entity_poly.pdbx_strand_id
1 'polypeptide(L)'
;MIILASSSPSRANILSQFNIEFKQIIMEYDESSIPKTSAKSYSMNVVTEKSKQFFSKFKDEFANVLFADSSVICNNIILNKAKDIDEARWMLNLQSGNFTSVYTAMKFFGNKFCIDMLSVATYKFNIFDKDDMQNYLSSGLWQKKAGAMMIEGFNEKYIQKSYGNKQTAMGLDIKSLKVFL
;
A
#
# COMPACT_ATOMS: atom_id res chain seq x y z
N MET A 1 21.70 -2.84 -5.62
CA MET A 1 20.95 -1.75 -4.95
C MET A 1 19.86 -1.12 -5.82
N ILE A 2 18.66 -0.90 -5.27
CA ILE A 2 17.58 -0.09 -5.87
C ILE A 2 17.25 1.17 -5.05
N ILE A 3 16.58 2.15 -5.65
CA ILE A 3 15.99 3.28 -4.93
C ILE A 3 14.53 2.98 -4.61
N LEU A 4 14.17 3.01 -3.32
CA LEU A 4 12.77 2.99 -2.88
C LEU A 4 12.28 4.43 -2.74
N ALA A 5 11.54 4.92 -3.73
CA ALA A 5 10.94 6.25 -3.74
C ALA A 5 9.58 6.24 -3.00
N SER A 6 9.63 6.04 -1.68
CA SER A 6 8.46 5.85 -0.83
C SER A 6 8.78 6.24 0.61
N SER A 7 7.86 6.92 1.27
CA SER A 7 7.93 7.22 2.71
C SER A 7 7.40 6.09 3.61
N SER A 8 6.84 5.02 3.03
CA SER A 8 6.24 3.92 3.80
C SER A 8 7.29 3.04 4.50
N PRO A 9 7.25 2.93 5.84
CA PRO A 9 8.12 2.02 6.59
C PRO A 9 7.83 0.55 6.27
N SER A 10 6.57 0.18 6.04
CA SER A 10 6.19 -1.20 5.71
C SER A 10 6.87 -1.69 4.43
N ARG A 11 6.99 -0.82 3.41
CA ARG A 11 7.66 -1.16 2.15
C ARG A 11 9.17 -1.36 2.33
N ALA A 12 9.82 -0.49 3.10
CA ALA A 12 11.23 -0.62 3.43
C ALA A 12 11.51 -1.91 4.24
N ASN A 13 10.61 -2.24 5.18
CA ASN A 13 10.71 -3.48 5.96
C ASN A 13 10.58 -4.72 5.05
N ILE A 14 9.63 -4.74 4.11
CA ILE A 14 9.50 -5.85 3.15
C ILE A 14 10.79 -6.02 2.34
N LEU A 15 11.39 -4.95 1.80
CA LEU A 15 12.65 -5.09 1.05
C LEU A 15 13.78 -5.68 1.92
N SER A 16 13.89 -5.19 3.17
CA SER A 16 14.90 -5.65 4.13
C SER A 16 14.73 -7.12 4.50
N GLN A 17 13.50 -7.55 4.81
CA GLN A 17 13.16 -8.94 5.14
C GLN A 17 13.53 -9.93 4.04
N PHE A 18 13.51 -9.48 2.78
CA PHE A 18 13.81 -10.29 1.61
C PHE A 18 15.24 -10.09 1.08
N ASN A 19 16.12 -9.46 1.88
CA ASN A 19 17.53 -9.19 1.57
C ASN A 19 17.74 -8.44 0.25
N ILE A 20 16.83 -7.53 -0.10
CA ILE A 20 17.01 -6.64 -1.25
C ILE A 20 17.73 -5.40 -0.77
N GLU A 21 18.88 -5.09 -1.36
CA GLU A 21 19.65 -3.89 -1.06
C GLU A 21 18.95 -2.66 -1.65
N PHE A 22 18.64 -1.66 -0.83
CA PHE A 22 17.98 -0.44 -1.27
C PHE A 22 18.42 0.81 -0.51
N LYS A 23 18.24 1.97 -1.15
CA LYS A 23 18.27 3.29 -0.50
C LYS A 23 16.87 3.88 -0.55
N GLN A 24 16.33 4.26 0.61
CA GLN A 24 15.02 4.92 0.69
C GLN A 24 15.17 6.42 0.42
N ILE A 25 14.36 6.95 -0.48
CA ILE A 25 14.23 8.40 -0.70
C ILE A 25 12.81 8.80 -0.34
N ILE A 26 12.70 9.71 0.63
CA ILE A 26 11.44 10.24 1.13
C ILE A 26 11.12 11.52 0.37
N MET A 27 9.95 11.55 -0.27
CA MET A 27 9.43 12.71 -0.97
C MET A 27 7.92 12.76 -0.76
N GLU A 28 7.39 13.97 -0.59
CA GLU A 28 5.94 14.19 -0.66
C GLU A 28 5.51 14.28 -2.12
N TYR A 29 4.35 13.70 -2.40
CA TYR A 29 3.79 13.63 -3.74
C TYR A 29 2.41 14.24 -3.72
N ASP A 30 2.14 15.13 -4.66
CA ASP A 30 0.81 15.69 -4.85
C ASP A 30 -0.04 14.71 -5.67
N GLU A 31 -1.08 14.18 -5.06
CA GLU A 31 -2.02 13.22 -5.67
C GLU A 31 -3.39 13.87 -5.96
N SER A 32 -3.54 15.17 -5.70
CA SER A 32 -4.84 15.88 -5.69
C SER A 32 -5.55 15.91 -7.05
N SER A 33 -4.80 15.87 -8.15
CA SER A 33 -5.32 15.90 -9.51
C SER A 33 -5.75 14.53 -10.05
N ILE A 34 -5.54 13.45 -9.30
CA ILE A 34 -5.71 12.09 -9.79
C ILE A 34 -7.16 11.61 -9.57
N PRO A 35 -7.90 11.28 -10.64
CA PRO A 35 -9.29 10.82 -10.51
C PRO A 35 -9.41 9.48 -9.77
N LYS A 36 -10.37 9.41 -8.84
CA LYS A 36 -10.67 8.20 -8.04
C LYS A 36 -11.80 7.36 -8.67
N THR A 37 -11.70 7.08 -9.98
CA THR A 37 -12.77 6.42 -10.75
C THR A 37 -12.85 4.91 -10.52
N SER A 38 -11.71 4.24 -10.36
CA SER A 38 -11.63 2.85 -9.94
C SER A 38 -10.35 2.64 -9.14
N ALA A 39 -10.33 1.69 -8.21
CA ALA A 39 -9.12 1.43 -7.41
C ALA A 39 -7.92 1.00 -8.25
N LYS A 40 -8.16 0.23 -9.31
CA LYS A 40 -7.14 -0.17 -10.28
C LYS A 40 -6.54 1.06 -10.98
N SER A 41 -7.38 1.88 -11.62
CA SER A 41 -6.92 3.06 -12.36
C SER A 41 -6.27 4.08 -11.42
N TYR A 42 -6.87 4.31 -10.26
CA TYR A 42 -6.35 5.23 -9.25
C TYR A 42 -4.95 4.81 -8.79
N SER A 43 -4.78 3.58 -8.32
CA SER A 43 -3.47 3.12 -7.81
C SER A 43 -2.37 3.20 -8.88
N MET A 44 -2.69 2.83 -10.13
CA MET A 44 -1.74 2.91 -11.26
C MET A 44 -1.41 4.36 -11.65
N ASN A 45 -2.39 5.25 -11.62
CA ASN A 45 -2.17 6.66 -11.91
C ASN A 45 -1.35 7.32 -10.81
N VAL A 46 -1.55 6.95 -9.54
CA VAL A 46 -0.75 7.44 -8.40
C VAL A 46 0.72 7.09 -8.58
N VAL A 47 1.08 5.83 -8.86
CA VAL A 47 2.51 5.49 -9.06
C VAL A 47 3.11 6.15 -10.31
N THR A 48 2.30 6.36 -11.35
CA THR A 48 2.74 7.09 -12.55
C THR A 48 3.04 8.55 -12.22
N GLU A 49 2.16 9.22 -11.49
CA GLU A 49 2.35 10.63 -11.14
C GLU A 49 3.50 10.81 -10.14
N LYS A 50 3.64 9.89 -9.17
CA LYS A 50 4.82 9.82 -8.30
C LYS A 50 6.12 9.75 -9.09
N SER A 51 6.17 8.92 -10.12
CA SER A 51 7.36 8.78 -10.96
C SER A 51 7.72 10.07 -11.68
N LYS A 52 6.73 10.76 -12.28
CA LYS A 52 6.95 12.03 -12.97
C LYS A 52 7.47 13.11 -12.02
N GLN A 53 6.85 13.27 -10.85
CA GLN A 53 7.27 14.26 -9.86
C GLN A 53 8.69 13.97 -9.35
N PHE A 54 9.02 12.69 -9.14
CA PHE A 54 10.36 12.28 -8.72
C PHE A 54 11.41 12.61 -9.79
N PHE A 55 11.21 12.22 -11.05
CA PHE A 55 12.18 12.48 -12.11
C PHE A 55 12.29 13.96 -12.47
N SER A 56 11.20 14.73 -12.33
CA SER A 56 11.25 16.20 -12.44
C SER A 56 12.20 16.82 -11.41
N LYS A 57 12.23 16.28 -10.19
CA LYS A 57 13.08 16.77 -9.09
C LYS A 57 14.52 16.27 -9.18
N PHE A 58 14.73 15.00 -9.53
CA PHE A 58 16.03 14.32 -9.47
C PHE A 58 16.70 14.10 -10.84
N LYS A 59 16.14 14.63 -11.95
CA LYS A 59 16.74 14.70 -13.30
C LYS A 59 17.50 13.44 -13.72
N ASP A 60 16.82 12.29 -13.74
CA ASP A 60 17.35 10.99 -14.15
C ASP A 60 18.62 10.50 -13.42
N GLU A 61 18.90 11.03 -12.23
CA GLU A 61 20.04 10.63 -11.38
C GLU A 61 20.03 9.12 -11.03
N PHE A 62 18.87 8.47 -11.14
CA PHE A 62 18.67 7.09 -10.71
C PHE A 62 18.09 6.22 -11.82
N ALA A 63 18.78 5.11 -12.13
CA ALA A 63 18.37 4.15 -13.16
C ALA A 63 17.51 2.98 -12.63
N ASN A 64 17.54 2.71 -11.32
CA ASN A 64 16.81 1.60 -10.68
C ASN A 64 15.88 2.15 -9.59
N VAL A 65 14.66 2.55 -9.93
CA VAL A 65 13.74 3.26 -9.02
C VAL A 65 12.41 2.54 -8.90
N LEU A 66 12.02 2.23 -7.66
CA LEU A 66 10.75 1.61 -7.32
C LEU A 66 9.80 2.64 -6.69
N PHE A 67 8.65 2.79 -7.35
CA PHE A 67 7.48 3.49 -6.82
C PHE A 67 6.41 2.48 -6.45
N ALA A 68 5.66 2.74 -5.39
CA ALA A 68 4.55 1.90 -4.99
C ALA A 68 3.43 2.69 -4.33
N ASP A 69 2.20 2.28 -4.59
CA ASP A 69 1.00 2.80 -3.97
C ASP A 69 0.04 1.67 -3.60
N SER A 70 -0.78 1.90 -2.57
CA SER A 70 -1.68 0.87 -2.04
C SER A 70 -3.02 1.48 -1.67
N SER A 71 -4.10 0.93 -2.24
CA SER A 71 -5.48 1.33 -1.97
C SER A 71 -6.25 0.17 -1.34
N VAL A 72 -6.98 0.44 -0.26
CA VAL A 72 -7.87 -0.54 0.37
C VAL A 72 -9.29 -0.33 -0.15
N ILE A 73 -10.00 -1.41 -0.45
CA ILE A 73 -11.36 -1.38 -0.98
C ILE A 73 -12.23 -2.35 -0.19
N CYS A 74 -13.36 -1.85 0.30
CA CYS A 74 -14.38 -2.67 0.94
C CYS A 74 -15.76 -2.19 0.47
N ASN A 75 -16.64 -3.11 0.07
CA ASN A 75 -17.99 -2.80 -0.43
C ASN A 75 -18.00 -1.69 -1.52
N ASN A 76 -17.09 -1.79 -2.50
CA ASN A 76 -16.89 -0.81 -3.59
C ASN A 76 -16.46 0.60 -3.15
N ILE A 77 -16.08 0.79 -1.89
CA ILE A 77 -15.58 2.07 -1.36
C ILE A 77 -14.06 2.01 -1.24
N ILE A 78 -13.37 3.00 -1.79
CA ILE A 78 -11.92 3.17 -1.63
C ILE A 78 -11.66 3.82 -0.26
N LEU A 79 -10.98 3.08 0.61
CA LEU A 79 -10.58 3.51 1.94
C LEU A 79 -9.14 4.06 1.90
N ASN A 80 -9.04 5.38 1.89
CA ASN A 80 -7.75 6.08 1.94
C ASN A 80 -7.19 6.06 3.37
N LYS A 81 -6.15 6.85 3.62
CA LYS A 81 -5.67 7.09 5.00
C LYS A 81 -6.74 7.89 5.74
N ALA A 82 -7.13 7.43 6.93
CA ALA A 82 -8.06 8.15 7.78
C ALA A 82 -7.44 9.48 8.26
N LYS A 83 -8.24 10.54 8.26
CA LYS A 83 -7.88 11.89 8.75
C LYS A 83 -7.92 11.98 10.27
N ASP A 84 -8.77 11.19 10.90
CA ASP A 84 -9.02 11.17 12.33
C ASP A 84 -9.44 9.76 12.80
N ILE A 85 -9.57 9.60 14.11
CA ILE A 85 -9.92 8.34 14.75
C ILE A 85 -11.35 7.86 14.40
N ASP A 86 -12.26 8.79 14.11
CA ASP A 86 -13.65 8.48 13.79
C ASP A 86 -13.77 7.91 12.38
N GLU A 87 -13.04 8.49 11.42
CA GLU A 87 -12.91 7.95 10.08
C GLU A 87 -12.20 6.58 10.10
N ALA A 88 -11.15 6.42 10.92
CA ALA A 88 -10.49 5.12 11.10
C ALA A 88 -11.48 4.06 11.64
N ARG A 89 -12.29 4.42 12.65
CA ARG A 89 -13.32 3.54 13.20
C ARG A 89 -14.38 3.17 12.15
N TRP A 90 -14.83 4.14 11.36
CA TRP A 90 -15.77 3.89 10.26
C TRP A 90 -15.17 2.93 9.22
N MET A 91 -13.91 3.12 8.81
CA MET A 91 -13.21 2.22 7.89
C MET A 91 -13.09 0.79 8.44
N LEU A 92 -12.79 0.62 9.73
CA LEU A 92 -12.67 -0.69 10.38
C LEU A 92 -14.04 -1.38 10.51
N ASN A 93 -15.09 -0.63 10.86
CA ASN A 93 -16.46 -1.16 10.88
C ASN A 93 -16.91 -1.65 9.50
N LEU A 94 -16.53 -0.94 8.43
CA LEU A 94 -16.84 -1.36 7.07
C LEU A 94 -16.14 -2.68 6.70
N GLN A 95 -14.90 -2.88 7.15
CA GLN A 95 -14.12 -4.10 6.91
C GLN A 95 -14.61 -5.30 7.75
N SER A 96 -15.10 -5.04 8.97
CA SER A 96 -15.59 -6.07 9.90
C SER A 96 -16.63 -6.96 9.24
N GLY A 97 -16.37 -8.28 9.20
CA GLY A 97 -17.28 -9.24 8.59
C GLY A 97 -17.37 -9.17 7.06
N ASN A 98 -16.57 -8.36 6.36
CA ASN A 98 -16.69 -8.15 4.90
C ASN A 98 -15.44 -8.64 4.14
N PHE A 99 -15.59 -8.70 2.81
CA PHE A 99 -14.44 -8.86 1.93
C PHE A 99 -13.77 -7.51 1.72
N THR A 100 -12.46 -7.48 1.91
CA THR A 100 -11.62 -6.29 1.75
C THR A 100 -10.43 -6.62 0.86
N SER A 101 -10.26 -5.83 -0.18
CA SER A 101 -9.18 -5.99 -1.17
C SER A 101 -8.16 -4.88 -1.01
N VAL A 102 -6.88 -5.22 -1.05
CA VAL A 102 -5.77 -4.28 -1.13
C VAL A 102 -5.17 -4.36 -2.52
N TYR A 103 -5.24 -3.25 -3.24
CA TYR A 103 -4.63 -3.09 -4.56
C TYR A 103 -3.29 -2.42 -4.34
N THR A 104 -2.21 -3.08 -4.72
CA THR A 104 -0.87 -2.51 -4.68
C THR A 104 -0.36 -2.36 -6.11
N ALA A 105 -0.23 -1.09 -6.53
CA ALA A 105 0.41 -0.72 -7.76
C ALA A 105 1.90 -0.50 -7.50
N MET A 106 2.74 -0.94 -8.43
CA MET A 106 4.17 -0.66 -8.42
C MET A 106 4.60 -0.24 -9.81
N LYS A 107 5.53 0.71 -9.86
CA LYS A 107 6.21 1.10 -11.09
C LYS A 107 7.70 0.99 -10.84
N PHE A 108 8.37 0.13 -11.60
CA PHE A 108 9.80 -0.09 -11.47
C PHE A 108 10.51 0.34 -12.75
N PHE A 109 11.40 1.30 -12.60
CA PHE A 109 12.34 1.70 -13.64
C PHE A 109 13.62 0.92 -13.42
N GLY A 110 14.05 0.19 -14.45
CA GLY A 110 15.40 -0.34 -14.58
C GLY A 110 16.15 0.37 -15.71
N ASN A 111 17.44 0.10 -15.86
CA ASN A 111 18.32 0.85 -16.78
C ASN A 111 17.81 0.99 -18.23
N LYS A 112 17.06 0.01 -18.75
CA LYS A 112 16.54 0.01 -20.14
C LYS A 112 15.07 -0.34 -20.24
N PHE A 113 14.36 -0.42 -19.11
CA PHE A 113 12.97 -0.84 -19.10
C PHE A 113 12.19 -0.12 -18.00
N CYS A 114 10.89 0.00 -18.19
CA CYS A 114 9.95 0.39 -17.16
C CYS A 114 8.85 -0.66 -17.13
N ILE A 115 8.49 -1.13 -15.94
CA ILE A 115 7.41 -2.07 -15.77
C ILE A 115 6.40 -1.59 -14.73
N ASP A 116 5.15 -1.67 -15.13
CA ASP A 116 3.98 -1.40 -14.32
C ASP A 116 3.41 -2.73 -13.82
N MET A 117 3.23 -2.86 -12.51
CA MET A 117 2.71 -4.06 -11.86
C MET A 117 1.51 -3.67 -11.01
N LEU A 118 0.46 -4.49 -11.05
CA LEU A 118 -0.69 -4.35 -10.16
C LEU A 118 -1.03 -5.72 -9.57
N SER A 119 -0.98 -5.79 -8.25
CA SER A 119 -1.30 -7.01 -7.51
C SER A 119 -2.43 -6.74 -6.54
N VAL A 120 -3.30 -7.73 -6.36
CA VAL A 120 -4.46 -7.64 -5.46
C VAL A 120 -4.37 -8.74 -4.42
N ALA A 121 -4.59 -8.36 -3.16
CA ALA A 121 -4.78 -9.32 -2.08
C ALA A 121 -6.15 -9.07 -1.43
N THR A 122 -6.96 -10.12 -1.32
CA THR A 122 -8.33 -10.04 -0.81
C THR A 122 -8.47 -10.88 0.45
N TYR A 123 -9.06 -10.29 1.48
CA TYR A 123 -9.29 -10.94 2.76
C TYR A 123 -10.78 -10.93 3.09
N LYS A 124 -11.28 -12.08 3.54
CA LYS A 124 -12.56 -12.14 4.26
C LYS A 124 -12.26 -12.04 5.75
N PHE A 125 -12.86 -11.08 6.42
CA PHE A 125 -12.73 -10.94 7.86
C PHE A 125 -13.91 -11.55 8.61
N ASN A 126 -13.64 -12.07 9.81
CA ASN A 126 -14.62 -12.25 10.87
C ASN A 126 -15.10 -10.89 11.40
N ILE A 127 -16.13 -10.89 12.23
CA ILE A 127 -16.53 -9.68 12.96
C ILE A 127 -15.38 -9.29 13.91
N PHE A 128 -14.96 -8.03 13.82
CA PHE A 128 -13.97 -7.45 14.72
C PHE A 128 -14.58 -7.27 16.11
N ASP A 129 -13.86 -7.70 17.13
CA ASP A 129 -14.25 -7.43 18.51
C ASP A 129 -14.14 -5.93 18.81
N LYS A 130 -15.08 -5.40 19.60
CA LYS A 130 -15.19 -3.96 19.86
C LYS A 130 -14.05 -3.45 20.73
N ASP A 131 -13.65 -4.22 21.74
CA ASP A 131 -12.59 -3.82 22.67
C ASP A 131 -11.23 -3.88 21.97
N ASP A 132 -11.01 -4.92 21.17
CA ASP A 132 -9.84 -5.03 20.30
C ASP A 132 -9.73 -3.87 19.31
N MET A 133 -10.83 -3.50 18.65
CA MET A 133 -10.87 -2.36 17.73
C MET A 133 -10.55 -1.05 18.46
N GLN A 134 -11.13 -0.85 19.64
CA GLN A 134 -10.88 0.35 20.43
C GLN A 134 -9.43 0.44 20.92
N ASN A 135 -8.83 -0.69 21.32
CA ASN A 135 -7.42 -0.77 21.68
C ASN A 135 -6.51 -0.44 20.48
N TYR A 136 -6.82 -0.99 19.31
CA TYR A 136 -6.07 -0.68 18.09
C TYR A 136 -6.19 0.79 17.69
N LEU A 137 -7.39 1.37 17.75
CA LEU A 137 -7.59 2.80 17.49
C LEU A 137 -6.81 3.68 18.47
N SER A 138 -6.79 3.31 19.76
CA SER A 138 -6.08 4.03 20.81
C SER A 138 -4.55 3.92 20.68
N SER A 139 -4.04 2.84 20.08
CA SER A 139 -2.61 2.64 19.86
C SER A 139 -2.00 3.59 18.81
N GLY A 140 -2.82 4.21 17.95
CA GLY A 140 -2.35 5.03 16.83
C GLY A 140 -1.71 4.24 15.68
N LEU A 141 -1.59 2.91 15.77
CA LEU A 141 -0.97 2.08 14.73
C LEU A 141 -1.70 2.15 13.38
N TRP A 142 -2.96 2.55 13.34
CA TRP A 142 -3.74 2.78 12.12
C TRP A 142 -3.28 4.01 11.31
N GLN A 143 -2.58 4.96 11.94
CA GLN A 143 -2.23 6.21 11.30
C GLN A 143 -1.35 5.98 10.06
N LYS A 144 -1.59 6.81 9.04
CA LYS A 144 -0.89 6.77 7.74
C LYS A 144 -1.06 5.45 6.96
N LYS A 145 -1.93 4.52 7.40
CA LYS A 145 -2.28 3.29 6.66
C LYS A 145 -3.60 3.46 5.93
N ALA A 146 -3.65 3.05 4.66
CA ALA A 146 -4.88 3.04 3.90
C ALA A 146 -5.90 2.10 4.56
N GLY A 147 -7.16 2.52 4.64
CA GLY A 147 -8.23 1.79 5.30
C GLY A 147 -8.02 1.56 6.80
N ALA A 148 -7.10 2.28 7.46
CA ALA A 148 -6.68 1.95 8.82
C ALA A 148 -6.22 0.48 8.98
N MET A 149 -5.87 -0.19 7.88
CA MET A 149 -5.66 -1.63 7.83
C MET A 149 -4.20 -1.99 8.14
N MET A 150 -4.00 -3.00 8.99
CA MET A 150 -2.70 -3.57 9.33
C MET A 150 -2.81 -5.09 9.31
N ILE A 151 -2.51 -5.70 8.14
CA ILE A 151 -2.75 -7.13 7.87
C ILE A 151 -1.87 -8.05 8.74
N GLU A 152 -0.69 -7.60 9.13
CA GLU A 152 0.27 -8.27 10.00
C GLU A 152 0.09 -7.92 11.48
N GLY A 153 -0.97 -7.19 11.83
CA GLY A 153 -1.25 -6.74 13.19
C GLY A 153 -2.72 -6.96 13.53
N PHE A 154 -3.45 -5.87 13.81
CA PHE A 154 -4.84 -5.92 14.23
C PHE A 154 -5.73 -6.86 13.40
N ASN A 155 -5.59 -6.82 12.06
CA ASN A 155 -6.44 -7.61 11.18
C ASN A 155 -6.10 -9.11 11.18
N GLU A 156 -4.87 -9.51 11.56
CA GLU A 156 -4.34 -10.86 11.36
C GLU A 156 -5.22 -11.93 12.03
N LYS A 157 -5.61 -11.70 13.28
CA LYS A 157 -6.45 -12.63 14.06
C LYS A 157 -7.88 -12.76 13.56
N TYR A 158 -8.33 -11.87 12.67
CA TYR A 158 -9.69 -11.89 12.12
C TYR A 158 -9.75 -12.43 10.69
N ILE A 159 -8.63 -12.85 10.10
CA ILE A 159 -8.63 -13.39 8.74
C ILE A 159 -9.36 -14.74 8.73
N GLN A 160 -10.49 -14.80 8.04
CA GLN A 160 -11.22 -16.03 7.77
C GLN A 160 -10.73 -16.70 6.48
N LYS A 161 -10.50 -15.91 5.43
CA LYS A 161 -9.97 -16.37 4.13
C LYS A 161 -9.03 -15.33 3.55
N SER A 162 -8.03 -15.78 2.81
CA SER A 162 -7.08 -14.92 2.11
C SER A 162 -6.89 -15.38 0.67
N TYR A 163 -6.81 -14.43 -0.25
CA TYR A 163 -6.51 -14.63 -1.67
C TYR A 163 -5.39 -13.67 -2.07
N GLY A 164 -4.37 -14.14 -2.79
CA GLY A 164 -3.19 -13.34 -3.11
C GLY A 164 -2.14 -13.33 -1.98
N ASN A 165 -1.12 -12.48 -2.12
CA ASN A 165 0.04 -12.47 -1.24
C ASN A 165 -0.09 -11.46 -0.09
N LYS A 166 0.33 -11.84 1.13
CA LYS A 166 0.33 -10.95 2.32
C LYS A 166 1.15 -9.68 2.09
N GLN A 167 2.30 -9.79 1.43
CA GLN A 167 3.18 -8.65 1.15
C GLN A 167 2.48 -7.61 0.26
N THR A 168 1.63 -8.04 -0.67
CA THR A 168 0.80 -7.13 -1.49
C THR A 168 -0.08 -6.27 -0.60
N ALA A 169 -0.70 -6.85 0.44
CA ALA A 169 -1.51 -6.10 1.40
C ALA A 169 -0.69 -5.21 2.33
N MET A 170 0.54 -5.62 2.65
CA MET A 170 1.50 -4.80 3.40
C MET A 170 2.11 -3.65 2.56
N GLY A 171 1.94 -3.70 1.24
CA GLY A 171 2.21 -2.59 0.31
C GLY A 171 3.29 -2.83 -0.74
N LEU A 172 3.79 -4.05 -0.93
CA LEU A 172 4.67 -4.45 -2.04
C LEU A 172 4.43 -5.88 -2.50
N ASP A 173 4.31 -6.10 -3.81
CA ASP A 173 4.40 -7.47 -4.36
C ASP A 173 5.86 -7.85 -4.60
N ILE A 174 6.50 -8.30 -3.53
CA ILE A 174 7.91 -8.68 -3.55
C ILE A 174 8.22 -9.80 -4.54
N LYS A 175 7.27 -10.70 -4.78
CA LYS A 175 7.45 -11.84 -5.68
C LYS A 175 7.57 -11.36 -7.12
N SER A 176 6.69 -10.46 -7.53
CA SER A 176 6.73 -9.86 -8.88
C SER A 176 7.95 -8.97 -9.05
N LEU A 177 8.30 -8.17 -8.03
CA LEU A 177 9.48 -7.30 -8.08
C LEU A 177 10.78 -8.09 -8.31
N LYS A 178 10.97 -9.21 -7.60
CA LYS A 178 12.19 -10.04 -7.69
C LYS A 178 12.50 -10.59 -9.07
N VAL A 179 11.51 -10.67 -9.97
CA VAL A 179 11.72 -11.12 -11.36
C VAL A 179 12.55 -10.10 -12.15
N PHE A 180 12.56 -8.83 -11.73
CA PHE A 180 13.20 -7.72 -12.45
C PHE A 180 14.43 -7.14 -11.74
N LEU A 181 14.80 -7.69 -10.58
CA LEU A 181 16.01 -7.32 -9.82
C LEU A 181 17.18 -8.21 -10.22
#